data_AF-A0A3M5WTP2-F1
#
_entry.id   AF-A0A3M5WTP2-F1
#
_cell.length_a   1.000
_cell.length_b   1.000
_cell.length_c   1.000
_cell.angle_alpha   90.00
_cell.angle_beta   90.00
_cell.angle_gamma   90.00
#
_symmetry.space_group_name_H-M   'P 1'
#
loop_
_entity.id
_entity.type
_entity.pdbx_description
1 polymer ?
#
loop_
_entity_poly.entity_id
_entity_poly.type
_entity_poly.pdbx_seq_one_letter_code
_entity_poly.pdbx_strand_id
1 'polypeptide(L)'
;MLAQRVVHADEKPVQMLAPGEKKTHRAYVWAYSTTPFSALKAVVYDFSPSRAGEHARNFLGTWNGKLVCDDFAGYKASFELGITEIGCMAHARRKFFDLHVANKSQLAEQALHSIGGLYEVERHAKEMSDEDR
;
A
#
# COMPACT_ATOMS: atom_id res chain seq x y z
N MET A 1 3.80 13.03 8.46
CA MET A 1 3.12 11.81 7.96
C MET A 1 1.85 11.53 8.73
N LEU A 2 1.92 11.12 10.01
CA LEU A 2 0.76 10.68 10.80
C LEU A 2 -0.20 11.79 11.27
N ALA A 3 -0.03 13.02 10.80
CA ALA A 3 -1.07 14.06 10.91
C ALA A 3 -2.11 13.96 9.78
N GLN A 4 -1.85 13.15 8.74
CA GLN A 4 -2.76 12.97 7.61
C GLN A 4 -3.87 11.97 7.95
N ARG A 5 -5.07 12.18 7.39
CA ARG A 5 -6.23 11.28 7.57
C ARG A 5 -6.12 9.99 6.77
N VAL A 6 -5.31 9.99 5.71
CA VAL A 6 -5.12 8.86 4.81
C VAL A 6 -3.62 8.65 4.62
N VAL A 7 -3.18 7.40 4.79
CA VAL A 7 -1.78 6.98 4.60
C VAL A 7 -1.80 5.71 3.75
N HIS A 8 -0.87 5.59 2.81
CA HIS A 8 -0.64 4.35 2.09
C HIS A 8 0.48 3.57 2.76
N ALA A 9 0.36 2.25 2.82
CA ALA A 9 1.41 1.36 3.31
C ALA A 9 1.63 0.21 2.32
N ASP A 10 2.90 -0.15 2.13
CA ASP A 10 3.34 -1.31 1.38
C ASP A 10 4.64 -1.83 2.01
N GLU A 11 4.85 -3.14 2.02
CA GLU A 11 6.05 -3.76 2.56
C GLU A 11 6.69 -4.68 1.54
N LYS A 12 7.98 -4.44 1.27
CA LYS A 12 8.73 -5.20 0.28
C LYS A 12 9.88 -5.95 0.91
N PRO A 13 10.07 -7.24 0.55
CA PRO A 13 11.22 -8.00 1.02
C PRO A 13 12.51 -7.43 0.41
N VAL A 14 13.56 -7.39 1.22
CA VAL A 14 14.93 -7.04 0.82
C VAL A 14 15.91 -8.08 1.36
N GLN A 15 17.04 -8.25 0.67
CA GLN A 15 18.10 -9.13 1.13
C GLN A 15 19.09 -8.34 1.98
N MET A 16 19.15 -8.66 3.26
CA MET A 16 20.10 -8.08 4.21
C MET A 16 21.30 -9.02 4.35
N LEU A 17 22.52 -8.47 4.35
CA LEU A 17 23.71 -9.26 4.69
C LEU A 17 23.63 -9.71 6.15
N ALA A 18 23.97 -10.97 6.42
CA ALA A 18 24.13 -11.51 7.78
C ALA A 18 25.62 -11.82 8.01
N PRO A 19 26.41 -10.84 8.52
CA PRO A 19 27.84 -11.02 8.74
C PRO A 19 28.10 -12.21 9.67
N GLY A 20 29.02 -13.09 9.28
CA GLY A 20 29.33 -14.33 10.01
C GLY A 20 28.64 -15.58 9.46
N GLU A 21 27.52 -15.45 8.74
CA GLU A 21 26.74 -16.61 8.26
C GLU A 21 26.98 -16.97 6.78
N LYS A 22 27.74 -16.14 6.04
CA LYS A 22 27.96 -16.26 4.58
C LYS A 22 26.65 -16.37 3.77
N LYS A 23 25.54 -15.88 4.32
CA LYS A 23 24.20 -15.91 3.71
C LYS A 23 23.54 -14.54 3.83
N THR A 24 22.43 -14.37 3.12
CA THR A 24 21.53 -13.22 3.27
C THR A 24 20.32 -13.61 4.11
N HIS A 25 19.85 -12.66 4.92
CA HIS A 25 18.62 -12.74 5.68
C HIS A 25 17.53 -11.96 4.95
N ARG A 26 16.32 -12.51 4.90
CA ARG A 26 15.16 -11.83 4.31
C ARG A 26 14.58 -10.83 5.31
N ALA A 27 14.90 -9.57 5.10
CA ALA A 27 14.36 -8.43 5.82
C ALA A 27 13.29 -7.71 4.97
N TYR A 28 12.71 -6.64 5.50
CA TYR A 28 11.63 -5.90 4.86
C TYR A 28 11.84 -4.39 5.00
N VAL A 29 11.39 -3.66 3.98
CA VAL A 29 11.24 -2.20 4.05
C VAL A 29 9.77 -1.89 3.88
N TRP A 30 9.19 -1.27 4.90
CA TRP A 30 7.88 -0.63 4.83
C TRP A 30 8.02 0.74 4.20
N ALA A 31 7.14 1.04 3.26
CA ALA A 31 6.98 2.36 2.67
C ALA A 31 5.63 2.93 3.11
N TYR A 32 5.67 4.07 3.79
CA TYR A 32 4.48 4.85 4.15
C TYR A 32 4.46 6.12 3.33
N SER A 33 3.38 6.40 2.61
CA SER A 33 3.27 7.63 1.82
C SER A 33 2.00 8.41 2.12
N THR A 34 2.13 9.73 2.01
CA THR A 34 1.00 10.65 1.97
C THR A 34 0.27 10.51 0.63
N THR A 35 -1.01 10.84 0.60
CA THR A 35 -1.77 10.84 -0.66
C THR A 35 -1.26 11.93 -1.63
N PRO A 36 -1.51 11.78 -2.95
CA PRO A 36 -1.22 12.82 -3.92
C PRO A 36 -1.92 14.16 -3.66
N PHE A 37 -2.97 14.18 -2.84
CA PHE A 37 -3.74 15.37 -2.46
C PHE A 37 -3.22 16.06 -1.19
N SER A 38 -2.37 15.39 -0.40
CA SER A 38 -1.79 16.00 0.80
C SER A 38 -0.85 17.15 0.44
N ALA A 39 -0.90 18.27 1.17
CA ALA A 39 0.10 19.34 1.03
C ALA A 39 1.52 18.85 1.34
N LEU A 40 1.65 17.90 2.26
CA LEU A 40 2.92 17.22 2.54
C LEU A 40 3.13 16.12 1.50
N LYS A 41 4.19 16.23 0.69
CA LYS A 41 4.62 15.14 -0.21
C LYS A 41 5.76 14.39 0.47
N ALA A 42 5.44 13.30 1.17
CA ALA A 42 6.43 12.54 1.90
C ALA A 42 6.27 11.03 1.68
N VAL A 43 7.41 10.35 1.72
CA VAL A 43 7.50 8.89 1.85
C VAL A 43 8.47 8.60 2.98
N VAL A 44 8.06 7.73 3.91
CA VAL A 44 8.93 7.21 4.97
C VAL A 44 9.23 5.76 4.66
N TYR A 45 10.52 5.41 4.68
CA TYR A 45 10.99 4.05 4.58
C TYR A 45 11.41 3.58 5.97
N ASP A 46 10.77 2.53 6.46
CA ASP A 46 11.06 1.91 7.75
C ASP A 46 11.58 0.49 7.53
N PHE A 47 12.80 0.23 7.98
CA PHE A 47 13.44 -1.06 7.80
C PHE A 47 13.16 -1.96 9.00
N SER A 48 12.81 -3.22 8.75
CA SER A 48 12.75 -4.20 9.83
C SER A 48 13.23 -5.60 9.42
N PRO A 49 13.77 -6.37 10.39
CA PRO A 49 14.33 -7.69 10.14
C PRO A 49 13.28 -8.78 9.86
N SER A 50 11.98 -8.53 10.02
CA SER A 50 10.93 -9.52 9.75
C SER A 50 9.74 -8.87 9.05
N ARG A 51 8.70 -9.64 8.67
CA ARG A 51 7.43 -9.10 8.12
C ARG A 51 6.33 -9.03 9.18
N ALA A 52 6.68 -9.04 10.47
CA ALA A 52 5.68 -9.09 11.52
C ALA A 52 4.81 -7.82 11.50
N GLY A 53 3.50 -7.98 11.74
CA GLY A 53 2.57 -6.84 11.79
C GLY A 53 2.89 -5.84 12.91
N GLU A 54 3.68 -6.24 13.91
CA GLU A 54 4.14 -5.35 14.99
C GLU A 54 4.92 -4.14 14.47
N HIS A 55 5.70 -4.30 13.39
CA HIS A 55 6.50 -3.20 12.82
C HIS A 55 5.59 -2.09 12.29
N ALA A 56 4.53 -2.47 11.58
CA ALA A 56 3.52 -1.52 11.14
C ALA A 56 2.77 -0.86 12.31
N ARG A 57 2.44 -1.62 13.36
CA ARG A 57 1.78 -1.05 14.56
C ARG A 57 2.70 -0.09 15.32
N ASN A 58 3.98 -0.40 15.43
CA ASN A 58 4.96 0.47 16.10
C ASN A 58 5.11 1.79 15.34
N PHE A 59 5.17 1.75 14.01
CA PHE A 59 5.22 2.95 13.19
C PHE A 59 3.94 3.78 13.29
N LEU A 60 2.77 3.14 13.14
CA LEU A 60 1.47 3.83 13.17
C LEU A 60 1.13 4.35 14.57
N GLY A 61 1.62 3.70 15.63
CA GLY A 61 1.42 4.11 17.01
C GLY A 61 -0.06 4.28 17.34
N THR A 62 -0.43 5.48 17.81
CA THR A 62 -1.82 5.84 18.12
C THR A 62 -2.56 6.49 16.95
N TRP A 63 -2.00 6.48 15.74
CA TRP A 63 -2.66 7.04 14.57
C TRP A 63 -3.94 6.27 14.24
N ASN A 64 -5.02 7.02 14.03
CA ASN A 64 -6.32 6.47 13.68
C ASN A 64 -6.85 7.21 12.44
N GLY A 65 -6.89 6.50 11.31
CA GLY A 65 -7.28 7.06 10.02
C GLY A 65 -7.58 5.96 9.00
N LYS A 66 -7.48 6.28 7.71
CA LYS A 66 -7.72 5.34 6.62
C LYS A 66 -6.39 4.83 6.05
N LEU A 67 -6.11 3.54 6.20
CA LEU A 67 -4.89 2.93 5.70
C LEU A 67 -5.16 2.26 4.34
N VAL A 68 -4.50 2.74 3.30
CA VAL A 68 -4.53 2.12 1.97
C VAL A 68 -3.43 1.06 1.90
N CYS A 69 -3.78 -0.22 1.84
CA CYS A 69 -2.83 -1.34 1.86
C CYS A 69 -3.28 -2.52 0.97
N ASP A 70 -2.43 -3.53 0.84
CA ASP A 70 -2.64 -4.72 0.00
C ASP A 70 -3.45 -5.85 0.67
N ASP A 71 -4.05 -5.58 1.84
CA ASP A 71 -4.73 -6.58 2.68
C ASP A 71 -3.78 -7.64 3.29
N PHE A 72 -2.50 -7.32 3.45
CA PHE A 72 -1.59 -8.20 4.20
C PHE A 72 -2.07 -8.38 5.65
N ALA A 73 -2.12 -9.65 6.09
CA ALA A 73 -2.56 -10.04 7.42
C ALA A 73 -1.84 -9.31 8.58
N GLY A 74 -0.61 -8.81 8.37
CA GLY A 74 0.11 -8.02 9.37
C GLY A 74 -0.60 -6.72 9.78
N TYR A 75 -1.49 -6.18 8.94
CA TYR A 75 -2.25 -4.97 9.24
C TYR A 75 -3.55 -5.23 10.03
N LYS A 76 -4.04 -6.48 10.09
CA LYS A 76 -5.38 -6.79 10.63
C LYS A 76 -5.59 -6.36 12.07
N ALA A 77 -4.60 -6.60 12.94
CA ALA A 77 -4.64 -6.13 14.32
C ALA A 77 -4.77 -4.59 14.42
N SER A 78 -4.20 -3.84 13.48
CA SER A 78 -4.35 -2.38 13.46
C SER A 78 -5.78 -1.94 13.13
N PHE A 79 -6.51 -2.72 12.34
CA PHE A 79 -7.91 -2.44 12.02
C PHE A 79 -8.83 -2.70 13.20
N GLU A 80 -8.56 -3.77 13.95
CA GLU A 80 -9.25 -4.06 15.22
C GLU A 80 -9.04 -2.93 16.26
N LEU A 81 -7.91 -2.22 16.17
CA LEU A 81 -7.60 -1.05 17.00
C LEU A 81 -8.18 0.28 16.46
N GLY A 82 -9.01 0.22 15.42
CA GLY A 82 -9.82 1.34 14.94
C GLY A 82 -9.32 2.01 13.66
N ILE A 83 -8.23 1.56 13.04
CA ILE A 83 -7.84 2.02 11.70
C ILE A 83 -8.85 1.50 10.67
N THR A 84 -9.29 2.36 9.77
CA THR A 84 -10.16 1.96 8.65
C THR A 84 -9.33 1.37 7.53
N GLU A 85 -9.61 0.13 7.15
CA GLU A 85 -8.98 -0.55 6.02
C GLU A 85 -9.51 -0.03 4.68
N ILE A 86 -8.59 0.31 3.76
CA ILE A 86 -8.90 0.64 2.37
C ILE A 86 -8.04 -0.23 1.44
N GLY A 87 -8.69 -0.97 0.55
CA GLY A 87 -8.00 -1.82 -0.41
C GLY A 87 -7.22 -1.03 -1.47
N CYS A 88 -5.96 -1.38 -1.68
CA CYS A 88 -5.11 -0.74 -2.69
C CYS A 88 -5.45 -1.22 -4.10
N MET A 89 -6.02 -0.32 -4.93
CA MET A 89 -6.39 -0.63 -6.32
C MET A 89 -5.20 -1.03 -7.20
N ALA A 90 -4.00 -0.51 -6.93
CA ALA A 90 -2.80 -0.91 -7.65
C ALA A 90 -2.45 -2.40 -7.42
N HIS A 91 -2.65 -2.90 -6.20
CA HIS A 91 -2.45 -4.31 -5.86
C HIS A 91 -3.53 -5.20 -6.47
N ALA A 92 -4.81 -4.79 -6.39
CA ALA A 92 -5.91 -5.51 -7.03
C ALA A 92 -5.69 -5.62 -8.56
N ARG A 93 -5.35 -4.50 -9.22
CA ARG A 93 -5.06 -4.44 -10.67
C ARG A 93 -3.95 -5.40 -11.07
N ARG A 94 -2.86 -5.48 -10.30
CA ARG A 94 -1.72 -6.37 -10.60
C ARG A 94 -2.17 -7.83 -10.70
N LYS A 95 -3.06 -8.29 -9.82
CA LYS A 95 -3.56 -9.68 -9.85
C LYS A 95 -4.37 -9.99 -11.12
N PHE A 96 -5.23 -9.06 -11.56
CA PHE A 96 -5.94 -9.21 -12.83
C PHE A 96 -4.98 -9.18 -14.02
N PHE A 97 -3.96 -8.32 -13.99
CA PHE A 97 -2.94 -8.27 -15.02
C PHE A 97 -2.18 -9.60 -15.14
N ASP A 98 -1.69 -10.14 -14.01
CA ASP A 98 -0.97 -11.41 -13.98
C ASP A 98 -1.84 -12.54 -14.54
N LEU A 99 -3.12 -12.59 -14.16
CA LEU A 99 -4.08 -13.59 -14.66
C LEU A 99 -4.34 -13.44 -16.17
N HIS A 100 -4.47 -12.22 -16.66
CA HIS A 100 -4.66 -11.95 -18.09
C HIS A 100 -3.42 -12.35 -18.90
N VAL A 101 -2.21 -12.01 -18.43
CA VAL A 101 -0.95 -12.38 -19.09
C VAL A 101 -0.77 -13.89 -19.14
N ALA A 102 -1.04 -14.59 -18.04
CA ALA A 102 -0.87 -16.03 -17.95
C ALA A 102 -1.87 -16.82 -18.81
N ASN A 103 -3.15 -16.42 -18.79
CA ASN A 103 -4.25 -17.27 -19.29
C ASN A 103 -5.11 -16.62 -20.38
N LYS A 104 -4.78 -15.39 -20.83
CA LYS A 104 -5.62 -14.60 -21.75
C LYS A 104 -7.08 -14.48 -21.27
N SER A 105 -7.26 -14.43 -19.95
CA SER A 105 -8.59 -14.36 -19.33
C SER A 105 -9.31 -13.09 -19.78
N GLN A 106 -10.45 -13.27 -20.44
CA GLN A 106 -11.33 -12.19 -20.90
C GLN A 106 -11.99 -11.47 -19.72
N LEU A 107 -12.30 -12.18 -18.62
CA LEU A 107 -12.82 -11.56 -17.40
C LEU A 107 -11.77 -10.67 -16.74
N ALA A 108 -10.51 -11.10 -16.72
CA ALA A 108 -9.42 -10.29 -16.20
C ALA A 108 -9.18 -9.04 -17.06
N GLU A 109 -9.29 -9.17 -18.39
CA GLU A 109 -9.24 -8.03 -19.32
C GLU A 109 -10.34 -7.01 -19.04
N GLN A 110 -11.59 -7.45 -18.89
CA GLN A 110 -12.72 -6.59 -18.55
C GLN A 110 -12.52 -5.86 -17.20
N ALA A 111 -11.97 -6.57 -16.20
CA ALA A 111 -11.62 -5.96 -14.92
C ALA A 111 -10.55 -4.88 -15.08
N LEU A 112 -9.50 -5.13 -15.87
CA LEU A 112 -8.45 -4.14 -16.17
C LEU A 112 -9.00 -2.90 -16.87
N HIS A 113 -9.92 -3.06 -17.82
CA HIS A 113 -10.60 -1.93 -18.47
C HIS A 113 -11.42 -1.10 -17.47
N SER A 114 -12.18 -1.78 -16.60
CA SER A 114 -13.00 -1.11 -15.58
C SER A 114 -12.13 -0.33 -14.58
N ILE A 115 -11.03 -0.93 -14.11
CA ILE A 115 -10.06 -0.26 -13.25
C ILE A 115 -9.39 0.92 -13.96
N GLY A 116 -9.09 0.77 -15.26
CA GLY A 116 -8.58 1.85 -16.10
C GLY A 116 -9.51 3.06 -16.11
N GLY A 117 -10.83 2.84 -16.24
CA GLY A 117 -11.83 3.90 -16.15
C GLY A 117 -11.79 4.66 -14.82
N LEU A 118 -11.57 3.98 -13.70
CA LEU A 118 -11.41 4.63 -12.39
C LEU A 118 -10.16 5.53 -12.35
N TYR A 119 -9.05 5.08 -12.93
CA TYR A 119 -7.83 5.89 -13.00
C TYR A 119 -7.98 7.12 -13.91
N GLU A 120 -8.83 7.06 -14.93
CA GLU A 120 -9.17 8.25 -15.73
C GLU A 120 -9.96 9.27 -14.89
N VAL A 121 -10.93 8.81 -14.09
CA VAL A 121 -11.65 9.67 -13.15
C VAL A 121 -10.69 10.30 -12.14
N GLU A 122 -9.79 9.53 -11.53
CA GLU A 122 -8.77 10.04 -10.61
C GLU A 122 -7.85 11.09 -11.28
N ARG A 123 -7.52 10.90 -12.56
CA ARG A 123 -6.69 11.84 -13.32
C ARG A 123 -7.40 13.18 -13.50
N HIS A 124 -8.68 13.18 -13.87
CA HIS A 124 -9.46 14.41 -13.97
C HIS A 124 -9.62 15.08 -12.60
N ALA A 125 -9.91 14.30 -11.56
CA ALA A 125 -10.06 14.79 -10.19
C ALA A 125 -8.78 15.43 -9.61
N LYS A 126 -7.61 15.14 -10.18
CA LYS A 126 -6.33 15.68 -9.72
C LYS A 126 -6.21 17.20 -9.88
N GLU A 127 -6.83 17.76 -10.92
CA GLU A 127 -6.78 19.20 -11.23
C GLU A 127 -7.93 19.98 -10.59
N MET A 128 -8.91 19.28 -10.00
CA MET A 128 -10.09 19.86 -9.37
C MET A 128 -9.77 20.41 -7.98
N SER A 129 -10.54 21.42 -7.55
CA SER A 129 -10.51 21.93 -6.18
C SER A 129 -11.03 20.86 -5.19
N ASP A 130 -10.81 21.08 -3.90
CA ASP A 130 -11.38 20.18 -2.88
C ASP A 130 -12.90 20.25 -2.80
N GLU A 131 -13.53 21.33 -3.28
CA GLU A 131 -15.00 21.48 -3.33
C GLU A 131 -15.61 20.80 -4.56
N ASP A 132 -14.88 20.80 -5.69
CA ASP A 132 -15.35 20.20 -6.93
C ASP A 132 -15.11 18.67 -6.97
N ARG A 133 -14.24 18.13 -6.10
CA ARG A 133 -13.86 16.71 -6.05
C ARG A 133 -14.78 15.88 -5.16
#